data_AF-A0A9D1VYC8-F1
#
_entry.id   AF-A0A9D1VYC8-F1
#
_cell.length_a   1.000
_cell.length_b   1.000
_cell.length_c   1.000
_cell.angle_alpha   90.00
_cell.angle_beta   90.00
_cell.angle_gamma   90.00
#
_symmetry.space_group_name_H-M   'P 1'
#
loop_
_entity.id
_entity.type
_entity.pdbx_description
1 polymer ?
#
loop_
_entity_poly.entity_id
_entity_poly.type
_entity_poly.pdbx_seq_one_letter_code
_entity_poly.pdbx_strand_id
1 'polypeptide(L)'
;MSRKWVYGKQDWKTYERGQENCYLMTNGLGGFSSMTMTGSVARNDHAFFMACTKAPNNRYNMVHRLAEKLRIGDREYVLSSQQSADRKVEEGYRYLSEFSYEDTPMWRFHVYGVEIVKEAAMKNGENTAALTYRIINRTRGEARLTVTPFYQFTPKGKEPEAGQKFEWREIRNSGINGTACRIESNDLSMELITDGQVSGIGPVWETYFYSYDACDGRRDTGSAAACHQISICVESGCEKVLSIIYRMDGIGADKGQESSGDLANTPREMAARITDGLKAYRKGLEALAGFRDENARTLSKSADQFLSLRASTGGETILAGYPFFEDWGRDTMTALPGVCISTGRYEDAESILRTFAAY
;
A
#
# COMPACT_ATOMS: atom_id res chain seq x y z
N MET A 1 23.42 -7.34 -8.41
CA MET A 1 21.94 -7.33 -8.42
C MET A 1 21.48 -7.58 -6.99
N SER A 2 20.36 -6.97 -6.60
CA SER A 2 19.76 -7.19 -5.29
C SER A 2 18.89 -8.45 -5.31
N ARG A 3 18.66 -9.07 -4.15
CA ARG A 3 17.83 -10.28 -4.09
C ARG A 3 16.37 -9.95 -4.40
N LYS A 4 15.80 -10.67 -5.36
CA LYS A 4 14.36 -10.71 -5.61
C LYS A 4 13.76 -11.94 -4.92
N TRP A 5 12.85 -11.73 -3.99
CA TRP A 5 12.04 -12.79 -3.39
C TRP A 5 10.94 -13.15 -4.36
N VAL A 6 10.81 -14.44 -4.68
CA VAL A 6 9.78 -14.94 -5.61
C VAL A 6 9.10 -16.13 -4.96
N TYR A 7 7.79 -16.04 -4.87
CA TYR A 7 6.92 -17.09 -4.39
C TYR A 7 5.94 -17.43 -5.51
N GLY A 8 5.62 -18.70 -5.65
CA GLY A 8 4.73 -19.22 -6.69
C GLY A 8 3.56 -20.00 -6.10
N LYS A 9 2.73 -20.59 -6.98
CA LYS A 9 1.54 -21.35 -6.56
C LYS A 9 1.80 -22.44 -5.52
N GLN A 10 3.00 -23.00 -5.49
CA GLN A 10 3.39 -24.01 -4.48
C GLN A 10 3.41 -23.46 -3.05
N ASP A 11 3.60 -22.15 -2.87
CA ASP A 11 3.75 -21.50 -1.57
C ASP A 11 2.40 -21.24 -0.89
N TRP A 12 1.30 -21.16 -1.66
CA TRP A 12 -0.08 -20.95 -1.19
C TRP A 12 -1.08 -21.99 -1.74
N LYS A 13 -0.84 -23.28 -1.46
CA LYS A 13 -1.76 -24.36 -1.86
C LYS A 13 -3.14 -24.26 -1.21
N THR A 14 -3.24 -23.56 -0.08
CA THR A 14 -4.50 -23.26 0.62
C THR A 14 -4.58 -21.77 0.90
N TYR A 15 -5.78 -21.31 1.25
CA TYR A 15 -6.00 -19.93 1.68
C TYR A 15 -5.08 -19.57 2.86
N GLU A 16 -5.00 -20.42 3.88
CA GLU A 16 -4.24 -20.23 5.12
C GLU A 16 -2.74 -20.08 4.84
N ARG A 17 -2.18 -20.94 3.98
CA ARG A 17 -0.78 -20.85 3.54
C ARG A 17 -0.49 -19.48 2.89
N GLY A 18 -1.45 -18.96 2.14
CA GLY A 18 -1.38 -17.63 1.53
C GLY A 18 -1.39 -16.46 2.53
N GLN A 19 -1.72 -16.71 3.80
CA GLN A 19 -1.75 -15.70 4.87
C GLN A 19 -0.44 -15.60 5.66
N GLU A 20 0.47 -16.58 5.52
CA GLU A 20 1.63 -16.73 6.42
C GLU A 20 2.70 -15.66 6.25
N ASN A 21 2.83 -15.09 5.06
CA ASN A 21 3.84 -14.09 4.76
C ASN A 21 3.17 -12.77 4.37
N CYS A 22 3.81 -11.67 4.76
CA CYS A 22 3.37 -10.31 4.48
C CYS A 22 4.47 -9.52 3.79
N TYR A 23 4.10 -8.46 3.09
CA TYR A 23 5.04 -7.45 2.61
C TYR A 23 4.96 -6.19 3.48
N LEU A 24 6.01 -5.38 3.46
CA LEU A 24 6.01 -4.06 4.08
C LEU A 24 6.53 -3.04 3.06
N MET A 25 5.86 -1.89 2.98
CA MET A 25 6.39 -0.65 2.41
C MET A 25 6.15 0.46 3.42
N THR A 26 7.08 1.41 3.53
CA THR A 26 6.97 2.55 4.45
C THR A 26 7.29 3.84 3.71
N ASN A 27 6.87 4.98 4.26
CA ASN A 27 7.07 6.29 3.65
C ASN A 27 7.97 7.23 4.45
N GLY A 28 8.72 6.72 5.44
CA GLY A 28 9.58 7.55 6.30
C GLY A 28 8.82 8.52 7.21
N LEU A 29 7.49 8.49 7.25
CA LEU A 29 6.66 9.29 8.18
C LEU A 29 6.02 8.42 9.27
N GLY A 30 6.29 7.12 9.29
CA GLY A 30 5.57 6.14 10.10
C GLY A 30 4.32 5.57 9.41
N GLY A 31 3.94 6.09 8.24
CA GLY A 31 2.93 5.50 7.37
C GLY A 31 3.47 4.24 6.67
N PHE A 32 2.58 3.32 6.32
CA PHE A 32 2.97 2.05 5.72
C PHE A 32 1.87 1.40 4.86
N SER A 33 2.28 0.41 4.07
CA SER A 33 1.43 -0.54 3.37
C SER A 33 1.89 -1.93 3.77
N SER A 34 0.98 -2.73 4.31
CA SER A 34 1.28 -4.10 4.72
C SER A 34 0.02 -4.94 4.66
N MET A 35 0.09 -5.99 3.87
CA MET A 35 -0.94 -7.02 3.74
C MET A 35 -0.24 -8.37 3.57
N THR A 36 -1.00 -9.46 3.56
CA THR A 36 -0.42 -10.75 3.20
C THR A 36 0.04 -10.74 1.74
N MET A 37 0.92 -11.67 1.37
CA MET A 37 1.36 -11.82 -0.01
C MET A 37 0.23 -12.19 -0.97
N THR A 38 -0.88 -12.73 -0.49
CA THR A 38 -2.09 -12.97 -1.31
C THR A 38 -3.05 -11.78 -1.35
N GLY A 39 -2.69 -10.66 -0.74
CA GLY A 39 -3.47 -9.41 -0.78
C GLY A 39 -4.65 -9.36 0.18
N SER A 40 -4.63 -10.18 1.23
CA SER A 40 -5.68 -10.21 2.26
C SER A 40 -5.31 -9.38 3.49
N VAL A 41 -6.33 -9.01 4.26
CA VAL A 41 -6.19 -8.47 5.62
C VAL A 41 -6.48 -9.61 6.62
N ALA A 42 -5.43 -10.09 7.27
CA ALA A 42 -5.51 -11.13 8.31
C ALA A 42 -5.31 -10.56 9.73
N ARG A 43 -5.01 -9.26 9.81
CA ARG A 43 -4.85 -8.47 11.04
C ARG A 43 -5.57 -7.14 10.86
N ASN A 44 -6.06 -6.59 11.95
CA ASN A 44 -6.67 -5.26 12.00
C ASN A 44 -5.69 -4.15 11.60
N ASP A 45 -4.40 -4.34 11.89
CA ASP A 45 -3.34 -3.39 11.55
C ASP A 45 -2.84 -3.52 10.11
N HIS A 46 -3.36 -4.48 9.32
CA HIS A 46 -3.09 -4.53 7.88
C HIS A 46 -3.88 -3.44 7.15
N ALA A 47 -3.22 -2.81 6.19
CA ALA A 47 -3.82 -1.83 5.30
C ALA A 47 -3.05 -1.79 3.99
N PHE A 48 -3.76 -1.61 2.88
CA PHE A 48 -3.12 -1.23 1.63
C PHE A 48 -2.49 0.16 1.75
N PHE A 49 -3.13 1.09 2.46
CA PHE A 49 -2.59 2.42 2.71
C PHE A 49 -2.91 2.91 4.13
N MET A 50 -1.91 2.82 5.01
CA MET A 50 -1.90 3.46 6.33
C MET A 50 -1.13 4.77 6.26
N ALA A 51 -1.83 5.89 6.36
CA ALA A 51 -1.22 7.21 6.38
C ALA A 51 -0.76 7.58 7.79
N CYS A 52 0.24 8.47 7.91
CA CYS A 52 0.63 9.06 9.18
C CYS A 52 0.47 10.58 9.15
N THR A 53 -0.44 11.10 9.97
CA THR A 53 -0.81 12.52 10.00
C THR A 53 0.10 13.33 10.93
N LYS A 54 0.74 12.66 11.91
CA LYS A 54 1.80 13.22 12.74
C LYS A 54 2.85 12.15 13.01
N ALA A 55 3.98 12.29 12.33
CA ALA A 55 5.05 11.32 12.34
C ALA A 55 5.69 11.17 13.74
N PRO A 56 6.00 9.93 14.17
CA PRO A 56 5.85 8.68 13.43
C PRO A 56 4.60 7.85 13.81
N ASN A 57 3.82 8.26 14.81
CA ASN A 57 2.89 7.37 15.52
C ASN A 57 1.40 7.67 15.29
N ASN A 58 1.02 8.86 14.81
CA ASN A 58 -0.40 9.16 14.58
C ASN A 58 -0.85 8.63 13.21
N ARG A 59 -1.30 7.37 13.18
CA ARG A 59 -1.56 6.62 11.96
C ARG A 59 -3.05 6.40 11.74
N TYR A 60 -3.48 6.49 10.49
CA TYR A 60 -4.87 6.30 10.07
C TYR A 60 -4.97 5.26 8.95
N ASN A 61 -5.91 4.34 9.08
CA ASN A 61 -6.23 3.38 8.03
C ASN A 61 -7.09 4.05 6.96
N MET A 62 -6.47 4.38 5.82
CA MET A 62 -7.16 5.05 4.73
C MET A 62 -7.79 4.00 3.81
N VAL A 63 -6.95 3.20 3.15
CA VAL A 63 -7.38 2.09 2.29
C VAL A 63 -7.03 0.78 2.98
N HIS A 64 -8.03 0.07 3.47
CA HIS A 64 -7.83 -1.16 4.22
C HIS A 64 -7.48 -2.33 3.30
N ARG A 65 -8.27 -2.53 2.23
CA ARG A 65 -7.99 -3.54 1.20
C ARG A 65 -8.47 -3.09 -0.17
N LEU A 66 -8.07 -3.87 -1.17
CA LEU A 66 -8.59 -3.77 -2.53
C LEU A 66 -9.32 -5.07 -2.86
N ALA A 67 -10.48 -4.96 -3.49
CA ALA A 67 -11.21 -6.10 -4.04
C ALA A 67 -11.19 -6.04 -5.56
N GLU A 68 -10.54 -7.01 -6.19
CA GLU A 68 -10.40 -7.05 -7.65
C GLU A 68 -11.30 -8.12 -8.27
N LYS A 69 -11.97 -7.75 -9.36
CA LYS A 69 -12.78 -8.64 -10.19
C LYS A 69 -12.40 -8.50 -11.65
N LEU A 70 -12.30 -9.62 -12.35
CA LEU A 70 -12.09 -9.66 -13.79
C LEU A 70 -13.32 -10.25 -14.48
N ARG A 71 -13.90 -9.51 -15.42
CA ARG A 71 -14.95 -10.02 -16.30
C ARG A 71 -14.37 -10.40 -17.65
N ILE A 72 -14.68 -11.60 -18.15
CA ILE A 72 -14.31 -12.08 -19.48
C ILE A 72 -15.59 -12.65 -20.11
N GLY A 73 -16.14 -11.97 -21.13
CA GLY A 73 -17.49 -12.26 -21.61
C GLY A 73 -18.52 -12.10 -20.51
N ASP A 74 -19.38 -13.11 -20.32
CA ASP A 74 -20.44 -13.10 -19.29
C ASP A 74 -19.99 -13.63 -17.92
N ARG A 75 -18.73 -14.03 -17.77
CA ARG A 75 -18.20 -14.60 -16.53
C ARG A 75 -17.39 -13.59 -15.74
N GLU A 76 -17.57 -13.59 -14.44
CA GLU A 76 -16.84 -12.78 -13.48
C GLU A 76 -15.97 -13.66 -12.58
N TYR A 77 -14.71 -13.25 -12.37
CA TYR A 77 -13.71 -13.96 -11.57
C TYR A 77 -13.19 -13.02 -10.48
N VAL A 78 -13.33 -13.43 -9.22
CA VAL A 78 -12.78 -12.70 -8.06
C VAL A 78 -11.29 -12.99 -7.96
N LEU A 79 -10.47 -11.94 -7.90
CA LEU A 79 -9.01 -12.03 -7.81
C LEU A 79 -8.47 -11.69 -6.43
N SER A 80 -9.24 -10.99 -5.60
CA SER A 80 -8.90 -10.79 -4.20
C SER A 80 -8.98 -12.09 -3.42
N SER A 81 -8.15 -12.18 -2.38
CA SER A 81 -8.20 -13.26 -1.40
C SER A 81 -8.58 -12.67 -0.06
N GLN A 82 -9.74 -13.01 0.48
CA GLN A 82 -10.20 -12.43 1.74
C GLN A 82 -11.19 -13.35 2.43
N GLN A 83 -11.08 -13.47 3.76
CA GLN A 83 -12.06 -14.14 4.58
C GLN A 83 -12.97 -13.10 5.25
N SER A 84 -14.28 -13.31 5.11
CA SER A 84 -15.31 -12.54 5.80
C SER A 84 -15.52 -13.06 7.23
N ALA A 85 -16.20 -12.28 8.06
CA ALA A 85 -16.52 -12.65 9.44
C ALA A 85 -17.37 -13.95 9.53
N ASP A 86 -18.22 -14.21 8.54
CA ASP A 86 -19.00 -15.46 8.41
C ASP A 86 -18.18 -16.64 7.84
N ARG A 87 -16.87 -16.49 7.74
CA ARG A 87 -15.87 -17.50 7.33
C ARG A 87 -15.89 -17.90 5.86
N LYS A 88 -16.68 -17.23 5.01
CA LYS A 88 -16.57 -17.39 3.55
C LYS A 88 -15.24 -16.81 3.07
N VAL A 89 -14.68 -17.44 2.04
CA VAL A 89 -13.37 -17.09 1.49
C VAL A 89 -13.52 -16.69 0.02
N GLU A 90 -13.06 -15.50 -0.32
CA GLU A 90 -12.72 -15.13 -1.69
C GLU A 90 -11.44 -15.88 -2.08
N GLU A 91 -11.49 -16.72 -3.11
CA GLU A 91 -10.40 -17.64 -3.46
C GLU A 91 -9.50 -17.13 -4.60
N GLY A 92 -9.30 -15.82 -4.69
CA GLY A 92 -8.47 -15.20 -5.74
C GLY A 92 -7.04 -15.72 -5.81
N TYR A 93 -6.49 -16.21 -4.70
CA TYR A 93 -5.18 -16.86 -4.61
C TYR A 93 -5.01 -18.03 -5.59
N ARG A 94 -6.11 -18.65 -6.04
CA ARG A 94 -6.08 -19.71 -7.07
C ARG A 94 -5.63 -19.18 -8.44
N TYR A 95 -5.91 -17.91 -8.73
CA TYR A 95 -5.48 -17.21 -9.94
C TYR A 95 -4.11 -16.52 -9.78
N LEU A 96 -3.66 -16.28 -8.55
CA LEU A 96 -2.34 -15.75 -8.27
C LEU A 96 -1.27 -16.80 -8.60
N SER A 97 -0.47 -16.52 -9.63
CA SER A 97 0.63 -17.40 -10.07
C SER A 97 1.96 -17.05 -9.42
N GLU A 98 2.19 -15.78 -9.09
CA GLU A 98 3.43 -15.30 -8.49
C GLU A 98 3.17 -14.08 -7.59
N PHE A 99 3.86 -14.05 -6.45
CA PHE A 99 4.14 -12.85 -5.68
C PHE A 99 5.65 -12.66 -5.69
N SER A 100 6.11 -11.44 -5.92
CA SER A 100 7.52 -11.13 -5.76
C SER A 100 7.76 -9.80 -5.08
N TYR A 101 8.92 -9.69 -4.43
CA TYR A 101 9.36 -8.49 -3.75
C TYR A 101 10.85 -8.31 -3.97
N GLU A 102 11.24 -7.16 -4.53
CA GLU A 102 12.64 -6.72 -4.59
C GLU A 102 12.76 -5.34 -3.93
N ASP A 103 12.08 -4.37 -4.53
CA ASP A 103 11.90 -3.00 -4.01
C ASP A 103 10.44 -2.61 -3.86
N THR A 104 9.58 -3.25 -4.66
CA THR A 104 8.13 -3.12 -4.67
C THR A 104 7.50 -4.51 -4.64
N PRO A 105 6.34 -4.69 -3.98
CA PRO A 105 5.56 -5.90 -4.10
C PRO A 105 4.89 -5.96 -5.48
N MET A 106 4.96 -7.12 -6.11
CA MET A 106 4.33 -7.43 -7.39
C MET A 106 3.51 -8.71 -7.29
N TRP A 107 2.31 -8.70 -7.85
CA TRP A 107 1.42 -9.85 -7.95
C TRP A 107 1.14 -10.15 -9.41
N ARG A 108 1.25 -11.41 -9.82
CA ARG A 108 0.90 -11.86 -11.18
C ARG A 108 -0.26 -12.84 -11.14
N PHE A 109 -1.36 -12.45 -11.76
CA PHE A 109 -2.55 -13.29 -11.90
C PHE A 109 -2.65 -13.82 -13.33
N HIS A 110 -3.13 -15.06 -13.46
CA HIS A 110 -3.49 -15.66 -14.74
C HIS A 110 -4.91 -16.21 -14.69
N VAL A 111 -5.78 -15.68 -15.56
CA VAL A 111 -7.20 -15.99 -15.59
C VAL A 111 -7.63 -16.23 -17.02
N TYR A 112 -7.79 -17.50 -17.42
CA TYR A 112 -8.38 -17.91 -18.71
C TYR A 112 -7.89 -17.12 -19.94
N GLY A 113 -6.58 -16.87 -20.06
CA GLY A 113 -5.98 -16.14 -21.19
C GLY A 113 -5.75 -14.64 -20.95
N VAL A 114 -6.08 -14.12 -19.77
CA VAL A 114 -5.70 -12.78 -19.31
C VAL A 114 -4.56 -12.88 -18.29
N GLU A 115 -3.49 -12.13 -18.50
CA GLU A 115 -2.43 -11.89 -17.50
C GLU A 115 -2.67 -10.52 -16.86
N ILE A 116 -2.59 -10.44 -15.53
CA ILE A 116 -2.61 -9.17 -14.80
C ILE A 116 -1.39 -9.11 -13.91
N VAL A 117 -0.57 -8.06 -14.05
CA VAL A 117 0.53 -7.75 -13.12
C VAL A 117 0.16 -6.51 -12.33
N LYS A 118 -0.04 -6.69 -11.02
CA LYS A 118 -0.24 -5.62 -10.05
C LYS A 118 1.11 -5.25 -9.44
N GLU A 119 1.43 -3.96 -9.36
CA GLU A 119 2.61 -3.45 -8.65
C GLU A 119 2.22 -2.26 -7.78
N ALA A 120 2.69 -2.22 -6.54
CA ALA A 120 2.42 -1.12 -5.61
C ALA A 120 3.72 -0.46 -5.13
N ALA A 121 3.64 0.83 -4.80
CA ALA A 121 4.74 1.62 -4.25
C ALA A 121 4.22 2.67 -3.27
N MET A 122 5.04 3.09 -2.32
CA MET A 122 4.79 4.27 -1.48
C MET A 122 5.87 5.32 -1.71
N LYS A 123 5.46 6.59 -1.81
CA LYS A 123 6.39 7.71 -1.98
C LYS A 123 7.06 8.01 -0.63
N ASN A 124 8.39 8.04 -0.61
CA ASN A 124 9.13 8.43 0.59
C ASN A 124 8.84 9.91 0.95
N GLY A 125 8.67 10.19 2.23
CA GLY A 125 8.38 11.52 2.77
C GLY A 125 6.94 12.01 2.59
N GLU A 126 6.04 11.22 1.98
CA GLU A 126 4.67 11.65 1.69
C GLU A 126 3.63 10.55 1.99
N ASN A 127 2.43 10.95 2.39
CA ASN A 127 1.28 10.05 2.45
C ASN A 127 0.71 9.83 1.04
N THR A 128 1.48 9.17 0.19
CA THR A 128 1.11 8.85 -1.19
C THR A 128 1.45 7.40 -1.52
N ALA A 129 0.46 6.63 -1.97
CA ALA A 129 0.62 5.27 -2.47
C ALA A 129 0.23 5.20 -3.95
N ALA A 130 1.03 4.50 -4.75
CA ALA A 130 0.76 4.24 -6.16
C ALA A 130 0.52 2.76 -6.40
N LEU A 131 -0.32 2.47 -7.38
CA LEU A 131 -0.72 1.14 -7.76
C LEU A 131 -0.88 1.09 -9.28
N THR A 132 -0.33 0.06 -9.92
CA THR A 132 -0.54 -0.19 -11.35
C THR A 132 -1.02 -1.61 -11.59
N TYR A 133 -1.89 -1.78 -12.57
CA TYR A 133 -2.32 -3.07 -13.11
C TYR A 133 -2.03 -3.11 -14.60
N ARG A 134 -1.01 -3.86 -15.00
CA ARG A 134 -0.71 -4.16 -16.40
C ARG A 134 -1.49 -5.39 -16.82
N ILE A 135 -2.41 -5.23 -17.77
CA ILE A 135 -3.40 -6.24 -18.15
C ILE A 135 -3.17 -6.61 -19.61
N ILE A 136 -2.84 -7.87 -19.88
CA ILE A 136 -2.69 -8.41 -21.23
C ILE A 136 -3.85 -9.36 -21.50
N ASN A 137 -4.70 -9.02 -22.47
CA ASN A 137 -5.86 -9.82 -22.82
C ASN A 137 -5.59 -10.64 -24.10
N ARG A 138 -5.43 -11.97 -23.97
CA ARG A 138 -5.29 -12.89 -25.12
C ARG A 138 -6.57 -13.68 -25.42
N THR A 139 -7.70 -13.28 -24.84
CA THR A 139 -9.00 -13.90 -25.11
C THR A 139 -9.60 -13.37 -26.41
N ARG A 140 -10.76 -13.91 -26.84
CA ARG A 140 -11.45 -13.49 -28.07
C ARG A 140 -12.43 -12.31 -27.87
N GLY A 141 -12.55 -11.79 -26.66
CA GLY A 141 -13.48 -10.73 -26.31
C GLY A 141 -12.85 -9.68 -25.39
N GLU A 142 -13.61 -8.64 -25.06
CA GLU A 142 -13.19 -7.65 -24.06
C GLU A 142 -13.04 -8.29 -22.68
N ALA A 143 -11.98 -7.90 -21.97
CA ALA A 143 -11.81 -8.18 -20.56
C ALA A 143 -11.94 -6.87 -19.76
N ARG A 144 -12.72 -6.88 -18.69
CA ARG A 144 -12.88 -5.72 -17.80
C ARG A 144 -12.33 -6.03 -16.42
N LEU A 145 -11.31 -5.28 -16.00
CA LEU A 145 -10.86 -5.27 -14.62
C LEU A 145 -11.67 -4.22 -13.84
N THR A 146 -12.18 -4.60 -12.67
CA THR A 146 -12.82 -3.70 -11.72
C THR A 146 -12.12 -3.82 -10.36
N VAL A 147 -11.70 -2.68 -9.81
CA VAL A 147 -11.06 -2.56 -8.50
C VAL A 147 -12.02 -1.80 -7.58
N THR A 148 -12.35 -2.40 -6.45
CA THR A 148 -13.20 -1.80 -5.41
C THR A 148 -12.34 -1.57 -4.16
N PRO A 149 -11.92 -0.34 -3.88
CA PRO A 149 -11.21 -0.02 -2.65
C PRO A 149 -12.15 0.03 -1.45
N PHE A 150 -11.73 -0.57 -0.33
CA PHE A 150 -12.44 -0.54 0.94
C PHE A 150 -11.71 0.35 1.94
N TYR A 151 -12.47 1.24 2.59
CA TYR A 151 -11.98 2.34 3.41
C TYR A 151 -12.38 2.21 4.87
N GLN A 152 -11.53 2.70 5.77
CA GLN A 152 -11.85 2.82 7.20
C GLN A 152 -11.87 4.27 7.68
N PHE A 153 -10.90 5.10 7.29
CA PHE A 153 -10.76 6.50 7.72
C PHE A 153 -10.78 6.62 9.26
N THR A 154 -10.12 5.68 9.93
CA THR A 154 -10.07 5.56 11.39
C THR A 154 -8.62 5.54 11.87
N PRO A 155 -8.36 5.94 13.13
CA PRO A 155 -7.05 5.75 13.74
C PRO A 155 -6.65 4.26 13.72
N LYS A 156 -5.35 3.98 13.59
CA LYS A 156 -4.79 2.63 13.67
C LYS A 156 -5.32 1.91 14.92
N GLY A 157 -5.80 0.68 14.75
CA GLY A 157 -6.39 -0.10 15.84
C GLY A 157 -7.89 0.12 16.04
N LYS A 158 -8.52 1.13 15.42
CA LYS A 158 -9.93 1.46 15.61
C LYS A 158 -10.80 0.97 14.47
N GLU A 159 -12.07 0.70 14.77
CA GLU A 159 -13.09 0.37 13.77
C GLU A 159 -13.85 1.61 13.33
N PRO A 160 -14.42 1.60 12.12
CA PRO A 160 -15.40 2.59 11.71
C PRO A 160 -16.56 2.70 12.71
N GLU A 161 -16.99 3.93 12.98
CA GLU A 161 -18.11 4.17 13.90
C GLU A 161 -19.44 3.75 13.26
N ALA A 162 -20.42 3.39 14.11
CA ALA A 162 -21.77 3.11 13.64
C ALA A 162 -22.37 4.34 12.95
N GLY A 163 -22.72 4.21 11.67
CA GLY A 163 -23.26 5.30 10.88
C GLY A 163 -22.22 6.22 10.24
N GLN A 164 -20.92 5.88 10.33
CA GLN A 164 -19.87 6.57 9.60
C GLN A 164 -20.20 6.59 8.09
N LYS A 165 -20.10 7.77 7.48
CA LYS A 165 -20.41 7.98 6.07
C LYS A 165 -19.14 8.03 5.24
N PHE A 166 -19.21 7.45 4.04
CA PHE A 166 -18.15 7.48 3.06
C PHE A 166 -18.68 8.16 1.81
N GLU A 167 -18.18 9.35 1.54
CA GLU A 167 -18.58 10.16 0.41
C GLU A 167 -17.44 10.20 -0.60
N TRP A 168 -17.79 10.25 -1.87
CA TRP A 168 -16.82 10.50 -2.92
C TRP A 168 -17.40 11.49 -3.92
N ARG A 169 -16.52 12.28 -4.52
CA ARG A 169 -16.87 13.18 -5.62
C ARG A 169 -15.72 13.28 -6.60
N GLU A 170 -16.05 13.40 -7.87
CA GLU A 170 -15.06 13.77 -8.89
C GLU A 170 -14.63 15.23 -8.72
N ILE A 171 -13.33 15.49 -8.85
CA ILE A 171 -12.75 16.84 -8.81
C ILE A 171 -12.75 17.38 -10.23
N ARG A 172 -13.68 18.31 -10.52
CA ARG A 172 -13.74 18.99 -11.82
C ARG A 172 -12.55 19.92 -11.99
N ASN A 173 -12.03 20.01 -13.22
CA ASN A 173 -10.90 20.87 -13.57
C ASN A 173 -9.65 20.65 -12.71
N SER A 174 -9.35 19.40 -12.36
CA SER A 174 -8.19 19.03 -11.53
C SER A 174 -6.82 19.33 -12.15
N GLY A 175 -6.78 19.65 -13.46
CA GLY A 175 -5.53 19.78 -14.21
C GLY A 175 -4.86 18.43 -14.53
N ILE A 176 -5.44 17.31 -14.08
CA ILE A 176 -4.96 15.97 -14.36
C ILE A 176 -5.55 15.47 -15.68
N ASN A 177 -4.71 14.91 -16.53
CA ASN A 177 -5.11 14.18 -17.74
C ASN A 177 -5.53 12.75 -17.36
N GLY A 178 -6.68 12.65 -16.70
CA GLY A 178 -7.26 11.45 -16.09
C GLY A 178 -8.43 11.83 -15.19
N THR A 179 -8.88 10.90 -14.34
CA THR A 179 -9.91 11.16 -13.34
C THR A 179 -9.27 11.42 -11.98
N ALA A 180 -9.68 12.51 -11.33
CA ALA A 180 -9.33 12.81 -9.95
C ALA A 180 -10.61 12.81 -9.10
N CYS A 181 -10.57 12.21 -7.92
CA CYS A 181 -11.70 12.13 -7.00
C CYS A 181 -11.25 12.49 -5.59
N ARG A 182 -12.14 13.09 -4.81
CA ARG A 182 -11.98 13.26 -3.37
C ARG A 182 -12.86 12.23 -2.67
N ILE A 183 -12.27 11.48 -1.74
CA ILE A 183 -12.94 10.55 -0.83
C ILE A 183 -12.88 11.18 0.56
N GLU A 184 -14.02 11.27 1.23
CA GLU A 184 -14.16 11.89 2.54
C GLU A 184 -14.93 10.98 3.50
N SER A 185 -14.47 10.96 4.74
CA SER A 185 -15.16 10.32 5.85
C SER A 185 -14.62 10.90 7.15
N ASN A 186 -15.51 11.21 8.10
CA ASN A 186 -15.19 12.01 9.28
C ASN A 186 -14.52 13.35 8.87
N ASP A 187 -13.50 13.79 9.61
CA ASP A 187 -12.71 15.00 9.31
C ASP A 187 -11.50 14.72 8.39
N LEU A 188 -11.48 13.57 7.72
CA LEU A 188 -10.36 13.12 6.90
C LEU A 188 -10.75 13.10 5.43
N SER A 189 -9.77 13.42 4.58
CA SER A 189 -9.95 13.43 3.13
C SER A 189 -8.75 12.78 2.44
N MET A 190 -9.02 12.12 1.31
CA MET A 190 -8.02 11.49 0.48
C MET A 190 -8.34 11.78 -0.99
N GLU A 191 -7.32 12.14 -1.76
CA GLU A 191 -7.39 12.25 -3.20
C GLU A 191 -7.10 10.88 -3.84
N LEU A 192 -7.89 10.54 -4.85
CA LEU A 192 -7.69 9.40 -5.74
C LEU A 192 -7.46 9.92 -7.15
N ILE A 193 -6.39 9.50 -7.80
CA ILE A 193 -6.08 9.85 -9.19
C ILE A 193 -5.94 8.58 -10.01
N THR A 194 -6.62 8.49 -11.15
CA THR A 194 -6.59 7.29 -11.99
C THR A 194 -6.85 7.56 -13.47
N ASP A 195 -6.32 6.69 -14.33
CA ASP A 195 -6.65 6.64 -15.77
C ASP A 195 -7.80 5.65 -16.07
N GLY A 196 -8.39 5.05 -15.05
CA GLY A 196 -9.58 4.20 -15.14
C GLY A 196 -10.89 4.99 -15.03
N GLN A 197 -11.99 4.36 -15.45
CA GLN A 197 -13.32 4.88 -15.26
C GLN A 197 -13.76 4.68 -13.81
N VAL A 198 -14.09 5.78 -13.12
CA VAL A 198 -14.64 5.75 -11.75
C VAL A 198 -16.16 5.76 -11.80
N SER A 199 -16.81 4.85 -11.08
CA SER A 199 -18.26 4.81 -10.93
C SER A 199 -18.66 4.70 -9.47
N GLY A 200 -19.65 5.49 -9.06
CA GLY A 200 -20.19 5.45 -7.71
C GLY A 200 -20.99 4.18 -7.48
N ILE A 201 -20.92 3.66 -6.26
CA ILE A 201 -21.78 2.60 -5.77
C ILE A 201 -22.47 3.08 -4.49
N GLY A 202 -23.60 2.47 -4.12
CA GLY A 202 -24.12 2.64 -2.77
C GLY A 202 -23.07 2.18 -1.74
N PRO A 203 -23.15 2.61 -0.47
CA PRO A 203 -22.21 2.17 0.54
C PRO A 203 -22.28 0.66 0.69
N VAL A 204 -21.19 -0.02 0.30
CA VAL A 204 -21.04 -1.47 0.47
C VAL A 204 -20.13 -1.69 1.66
N TRP A 205 -20.68 -2.33 2.69
CA TRP A 205 -19.94 -2.70 3.89
C TRP A 205 -19.50 -4.15 3.82
N GLU A 206 -18.28 -4.39 4.26
CA GLU A 206 -17.75 -5.73 4.50
C GLU A 206 -17.24 -5.82 5.92
N THR A 207 -17.41 -7.00 6.53
CA THR A 207 -16.79 -7.36 7.81
C THR A 207 -15.85 -8.54 7.58
N TYR A 208 -14.59 -8.35 7.95
CA TYR A 208 -13.50 -9.29 7.76
C TYR A 208 -13.27 -10.14 9.00
N PHE A 209 -12.72 -11.33 8.80
CA PHE A 209 -12.11 -12.09 9.88
C PHE A 209 -10.59 -11.94 9.85
N TYR A 210 -10.00 -11.58 10.98
CA TYR A 210 -8.57 -11.38 11.19
C TYR A 210 -7.98 -12.60 11.87
N SER A 211 -7.63 -13.62 11.07
CA SER A 211 -7.15 -14.91 11.57
C SER A 211 -5.93 -14.82 12.49
N TYR A 212 -4.99 -13.92 12.21
CA TYR A 212 -3.80 -13.77 13.03
C TYR A 212 -4.05 -12.97 14.30
N ASP A 213 -4.98 -12.01 14.28
CA ASP A 213 -5.38 -11.31 15.51
C ASP A 213 -6.19 -12.24 16.43
N ALA A 214 -7.00 -13.14 15.88
CA ALA A 214 -7.70 -14.17 16.64
C ALA A 214 -6.74 -15.10 17.40
N CYS A 215 -5.65 -15.54 16.73
CA CYS A 215 -4.61 -16.36 17.36
C CYS A 215 -3.93 -15.64 18.53
N ASP A 216 -3.80 -14.32 18.45
CA ASP A 216 -3.16 -13.47 19.46
C ASP A 216 -4.14 -13.00 20.56
N GLY A 217 -5.41 -13.43 20.53
CA GLY A 217 -6.46 -12.99 21.46
C GLY A 217 -6.87 -11.51 21.30
N ARG A 218 -6.54 -10.91 20.15
CA ARG A 218 -6.93 -9.54 19.77
C ARG A 218 -8.32 -9.56 19.11
N ARG A 219 -8.85 -8.38 18.77
CA ARG A 219 -10.11 -8.26 18.03
C ARG A 219 -9.99 -9.02 16.70
N ASP A 220 -10.84 -10.02 16.52
CA ASP A 220 -10.77 -10.98 15.43
C ASP A 220 -11.64 -10.61 14.21
N THR A 221 -12.35 -9.48 14.28
CA THR A 221 -13.10 -8.93 13.15
C THR A 221 -12.88 -7.44 12.98
N GLY A 222 -13.16 -6.93 11.79
CA GLY A 222 -13.20 -5.49 11.54
C GLY A 222 -13.96 -5.18 10.27
N SER A 223 -14.47 -3.96 10.16
CA SER A 223 -15.28 -3.54 9.01
C SER A 223 -14.62 -2.47 8.18
N ALA A 224 -14.97 -2.40 6.90
CA ALA A 224 -14.63 -1.30 6.00
C ALA A 224 -15.75 -1.10 4.98
N ALA A 225 -15.78 0.07 4.34
CA ALA A 225 -16.81 0.42 3.37
C ALA A 225 -16.22 0.85 2.03
N ALA A 226 -16.91 0.53 0.95
CA ALA A 226 -16.63 1.04 -0.40
C ALA A 226 -17.75 1.96 -0.87
N CYS A 227 -17.39 3.02 -1.59
CA CYS A 227 -18.33 4.01 -2.13
C CYS A 227 -18.20 4.23 -3.65
N HIS A 228 -17.16 3.66 -4.27
CA HIS A 228 -16.97 3.68 -5.71
C HIS A 228 -16.18 2.46 -6.19
N GLN A 229 -16.12 2.31 -7.51
CA GLN A 229 -15.31 1.32 -8.22
C GLN A 229 -14.51 2.00 -9.31
N ILE A 230 -13.37 1.40 -9.65
CA ILE A 230 -12.48 1.86 -10.74
C ILE A 230 -12.41 0.73 -11.75
N SER A 231 -12.61 1.02 -13.02
CA SER A 231 -12.61 0.00 -14.07
C SER A 231 -11.85 0.38 -15.32
N ILE A 232 -11.32 -0.64 -15.99
CA ILE A 232 -10.70 -0.50 -17.31
C ILE A 232 -11.10 -1.69 -18.19
N CYS A 233 -11.44 -1.39 -19.44
CA CYS A 233 -11.73 -2.39 -20.47
C CYS A 233 -10.49 -2.59 -21.36
N VAL A 234 -10.13 -3.84 -21.61
CA VAL A 234 -8.99 -4.24 -22.45
C VAL A 234 -9.51 -5.11 -23.57
N GLU A 235 -9.37 -4.64 -24.80
CA GLU A 235 -9.83 -5.31 -26.01
C GLU A 235 -9.05 -6.62 -26.25
N SER A 236 -9.65 -7.51 -27.04
CA SER A 236 -9.03 -8.76 -27.46
C SER A 236 -7.68 -8.51 -28.14
N GLY A 237 -6.61 -9.14 -27.64
CA GLY A 237 -5.25 -9.02 -28.18
C GLY A 237 -4.49 -7.77 -27.73
N CYS A 238 -5.10 -6.92 -26.89
CA CYS A 238 -4.49 -5.68 -26.43
C CYS A 238 -3.87 -5.80 -25.03
N GLU A 239 -3.01 -4.82 -24.73
CA GLU A 239 -2.45 -4.58 -23.41
C GLU A 239 -2.81 -3.16 -22.97
N LYS A 240 -3.27 -3.00 -21.72
CA LYS A 240 -3.48 -1.69 -21.08
C LYS A 240 -2.91 -1.68 -19.67
N VAL A 241 -2.62 -0.48 -19.18
CA VAL A 241 -2.21 -0.24 -17.79
C VAL A 241 -3.28 0.62 -17.13
N LEU A 242 -3.79 0.17 -15.99
CA LEU A 242 -4.57 0.97 -15.06
C LEU A 242 -3.65 1.47 -13.96
N SER A 243 -3.64 2.77 -13.71
CA SER A 243 -2.84 3.46 -12.71
C SER A 243 -3.79 4.07 -11.68
N ILE A 244 -3.52 3.87 -10.38
CA ILE A 244 -4.30 4.42 -9.28
C ILE A 244 -3.31 5.01 -8.26
N ILE A 245 -3.52 6.25 -7.87
CA ILE A 245 -2.75 6.95 -6.83
C ILE A 245 -3.71 7.33 -5.72
N TYR A 246 -3.35 7.00 -4.49
CA TYR A 246 -4.00 7.48 -3.27
C TYR A 246 -3.07 8.49 -2.60
N ARG A 247 -3.58 9.68 -2.32
CA ARG A 247 -2.85 10.75 -1.65
C ARG A 247 -3.69 11.29 -0.49
N MET A 248 -3.12 11.35 0.70
CA MET A 248 -3.76 11.99 1.84
C MET A 248 -3.07 13.32 2.14
N ASP A 249 -3.85 14.40 2.12
CA ASP A 249 -3.42 15.69 2.64
C ASP A 249 -3.40 15.65 4.18
N GLY A 250 -2.50 16.39 4.83
CA GLY A 250 -2.45 16.46 6.30
C GLY A 250 -3.78 16.89 6.93
N ILE A 251 -4.02 16.54 8.19
CA ILE A 251 -5.21 17.00 8.93
C ILE A 251 -5.20 18.53 8.97
N GLY A 252 -6.23 19.18 8.42
CA GLY A 252 -6.32 20.64 8.39
C GLY A 252 -5.33 21.32 7.44
N ALA A 253 -4.72 20.59 6.50
CA ALA A 253 -3.99 21.21 5.39
C ALA A 253 -4.96 22.14 4.63
N ASP A 254 -4.56 23.40 4.49
CA ASP A 254 -5.34 24.44 3.86
C ASP A 254 -5.87 23.96 2.50
N LYS A 255 -7.16 24.21 2.23
CA LYS A 255 -7.88 23.80 1.01
C LYS A 255 -7.39 24.50 -0.27
N GLY A 256 -6.11 24.82 -0.39
CA GLY A 256 -5.60 25.71 -1.44
C GLY A 256 -4.08 25.76 -1.64
N GLN A 257 -3.28 24.83 -1.11
CA GLN A 257 -1.90 24.71 -1.60
C GLN A 257 -1.91 23.93 -2.92
N GLU A 258 -1.91 24.68 -4.02
CA GLU A 258 -1.57 24.17 -5.34
C GLU A 258 -0.23 23.42 -5.25
N SER A 259 -0.28 22.11 -5.53
CA SER A 259 0.89 21.30 -5.79
C SER A 259 1.76 22.02 -6.81
N SER A 260 2.97 22.41 -6.38
CA SER A 260 4.05 22.91 -7.23
C SER A 260 4.11 22.11 -8.53
N GLY A 261 4.11 22.82 -9.67
CA GLY A 261 3.97 22.30 -11.02
C GLY A 261 4.62 20.94 -11.25
N ASP A 262 3.78 19.90 -11.24
CA ASP A 262 4.20 18.55 -11.53
C ASP A 262 4.25 18.39 -13.05
N LEU A 263 5.45 18.21 -13.61
CA LEU A 263 5.69 18.09 -15.07
C LEU A 263 4.95 16.92 -15.73
N ALA A 264 4.50 15.93 -14.95
CA ALA A 264 3.69 14.83 -15.47
C ALA A 264 2.25 14.96 -15.00
N ASN A 265 1.36 15.05 -15.98
CA ASN A 265 -0.06 15.33 -15.78
C ASN A 265 -0.93 14.09 -15.95
N THR A 266 -0.37 12.95 -16.35
CA THR A 266 -1.13 11.69 -16.45
C THR A 266 -0.95 10.83 -15.20
N PRO A 267 -2.01 10.11 -14.74
CA PRO A 267 -1.92 9.14 -13.66
C PRO A 267 -0.81 8.10 -13.86
N ARG A 268 -0.61 7.66 -15.11
CA ARG A 268 0.44 6.69 -15.45
C ARG A 268 1.85 7.22 -15.19
N GLU A 269 2.15 8.46 -15.59
CA GLU A 269 3.46 9.05 -15.32
C GLU A 269 3.65 9.36 -13.83
N MET A 270 2.59 9.75 -13.11
CA MET A 270 2.65 9.92 -11.66
C MET A 270 2.99 8.60 -10.95
N ALA A 271 2.29 7.51 -11.28
CA ALA A 271 2.55 6.20 -10.72
C ALA A 271 3.96 5.69 -11.06
N ALA A 272 4.41 5.91 -12.30
CA ALA A 272 5.78 5.58 -12.72
C ALA A 272 6.82 6.37 -11.91
N ARG A 273 6.66 7.69 -11.75
CA ARG A 273 7.57 8.51 -10.94
C ARG A 273 7.65 8.07 -9.49
N ILE A 274 6.52 7.71 -8.87
CA ILE A 274 6.50 7.19 -7.49
C ILE A 274 7.24 5.85 -7.42
N THR A 275 6.95 4.93 -8.34
CA THR A 275 7.52 3.57 -8.37
C THR A 275 9.02 3.59 -8.68
N ASP A 276 9.41 4.30 -9.72
CA ASP A 276 10.81 4.42 -10.15
C ASP A 276 11.62 5.25 -9.16
N GLY A 277 11.02 6.27 -8.55
CA GLY A 277 11.62 7.04 -7.46
C GLY A 277 11.94 6.17 -6.25
N LEU A 278 11.01 5.31 -5.82
CA LEU A 278 11.24 4.35 -4.73
C LEU A 278 12.36 3.35 -5.08
N LYS A 279 12.34 2.77 -6.29
CA LYS A 279 13.38 1.84 -6.75
C LYS A 279 14.76 2.52 -6.81
N ALA A 280 14.83 3.74 -7.34
CA ALA A 280 16.06 4.53 -7.41
C ALA A 280 16.59 4.87 -6.01
N TYR A 281 15.70 5.29 -5.10
CA TYR A 281 16.04 5.58 -3.71
C TYR A 281 16.66 4.36 -3.02
N ARG A 282 16.00 3.20 -3.11
CA ARG A 282 16.47 1.95 -2.50
C ARG A 282 17.79 1.45 -3.08
N LYS A 283 17.97 1.62 -4.40
CA LYS A 283 19.26 1.35 -5.05
C LYS A 283 20.37 2.31 -4.58
N GLY A 284 20.02 3.57 -4.32
CA GLY A 284 20.92 4.55 -3.71
C GLY A 284 21.40 4.12 -2.32
N LEU A 285 20.51 3.57 -1.49
CA LEU A 285 20.86 3.03 -0.16
C LEU A 285 21.84 1.85 -0.24
N GLU A 286 21.66 0.94 -1.21
CA GLU A 286 22.62 -0.14 -1.44
C GLU A 286 24.00 0.39 -1.86
N ALA A 287 24.01 1.39 -2.74
CA ALA A 287 25.25 2.00 -3.22
C ALA A 287 25.97 2.75 -2.09
N LEU A 288 25.23 3.49 -1.26
CA LEU A 288 25.75 4.21 -0.10
C LEU A 288 26.38 3.25 0.92
N ALA A 289 25.72 2.13 1.23
CA ALA A 289 26.23 1.15 2.17
C ALA A 289 27.49 0.42 1.66
N GLY A 290 27.68 0.33 0.34
CA GLY A 290 28.92 -0.18 -0.27
C GLY A 290 29.20 -1.67 -0.03
N PHE A 291 28.21 -2.44 0.44
CA PHE A 291 28.40 -3.85 0.76
C PHE A 291 28.59 -4.74 -0.49
N ARG A 292 29.58 -5.62 -0.43
CA ARG A 292 29.85 -6.61 -1.49
C ARG A 292 28.93 -7.83 -1.39
N ASP A 293 28.56 -8.24 -0.18
CA ASP A 293 27.65 -9.36 0.06
C ASP A 293 26.21 -9.00 -0.35
N GLU A 294 25.51 -9.94 -0.97
CA GLU A 294 24.12 -9.73 -1.43
C GLU A 294 23.16 -9.57 -0.25
N ASN A 295 23.30 -10.40 0.80
CA ASN A 295 22.41 -10.32 1.96
C ASN A 295 22.62 -9.00 2.69
N ALA A 296 23.87 -8.55 2.84
CA ALA A 296 24.18 -7.26 3.47
C ALA A 296 23.56 -6.08 2.70
N ARG A 297 23.57 -6.09 1.35
CA ARG A 297 22.87 -5.07 0.54
C ARG A 297 21.35 -5.12 0.74
N THR A 298 20.76 -6.31 0.78
CA THR A 298 19.32 -6.45 1.04
C THR A 298 18.97 -5.94 2.44
N LEU A 299 19.76 -6.29 3.45
CA LEU A 299 19.57 -5.82 4.83
C LEU A 299 19.68 -4.31 4.95
N SER A 300 20.64 -3.67 4.24
CA SER A 300 20.81 -2.21 4.33
C SER A 300 19.60 -1.44 3.82
N LYS A 301 19.01 -1.84 2.69
CA LYS A 301 17.78 -1.20 2.18
C LYS A 301 16.51 -1.63 2.92
N SER A 302 16.51 -2.77 3.61
CA SER A 302 15.41 -3.17 4.49
C SER A 302 15.44 -2.40 5.82
N ALA A 303 16.63 -2.10 6.35
CA ALA A 303 16.81 -1.31 7.57
C ALA A 303 16.20 0.10 7.45
N ASP A 304 16.28 0.69 6.25
CA ASP A 304 15.66 1.98 5.93
C ASP A 304 14.16 2.03 6.21
N GLN A 305 13.45 0.91 6.08
CA GLN A 305 12.00 0.88 6.28
C GLN A 305 11.60 1.26 7.72
N PHE A 306 12.51 1.15 8.68
CA PHE A 306 12.29 1.48 10.08
C PHE A 306 12.70 2.91 10.45
N LEU A 307 13.37 3.64 9.56
CA LEU A 307 13.68 5.05 9.77
C LEU A 307 12.45 5.90 9.49
N SER A 308 12.26 6.91 10.33
CA SER A 308 11.12 7.81 10.21
C SER A 308 11.43 9.19 10.79
N LEU A 309 10.77 10.20 10.24
CA LEU A 309 10.72 11.53 10.84
C LEU A 309 10.04 11.47 12.21
N ARG A 310 10.60 12.18 13.19
CA ARG A 310 9.94 12.52 14.45
C ARG A 310 9.52 13.98 14.45
N ALA A 311 8.24 14.22 14.15
CA ALA A 311 7.69 15.57 13.99
C ALA A 311 7.84 16.47 15.23
N SER A 312 7.91 15.91 16.45
CA SER A 312 8.11 16.70 17.67
C SER A 312 9.49 17.35 17.78
N THR A 313 10.50 16.77 17.13
CA THR A 313 11.89 17.28 17.15
C THR A 313 12.36 17.78 15.78
N GLY A 314 11.67 17.41 14.70
CA GLY A 314 12.12 17.67 13.33
C GLY A 314 13.30 16.80 12.88
N GLY A 315 13.81 15.91 13.73
CA GLY A 315 14.86 14.95 13.43
C GLY A 315 14.33 13.55 13.14
N GLU A 316 15.24 12.60 13.00
CA GLU A 316 14.98 11.20 12.64
C GLU A 316 14.81 10.31 13.88
N THR A 317 14.16 9.17 13.71
CA THR A 317 13.97 8.13 14.73
C THR A 317 13.96 6.75 14.08
N ILE A 318 14.10 5.70 14.90
CA ILE A 318 13.98 4.30 14.46
C ILE A 318 12.74 3.70 15.13
N LEU A 319 11.80 3.21 14.33
CA LEU A 319 10.65 2.45 14.81
C LEU A 319 11.10 1.03 15.16
N ALA A 320 10.74 0.55 16.36
CA ALA A 320 11.16 -0.76 16.84
C ALA A 320 10.52 -1.93 16.07
N GLY A 321 9.40 -1.70 15.39
CA GLY A 321 8.80 -2.71 14.52
C GLY A 321 7.39 -2.38 14.06
N TYR A 322 7.13 -2.58 12.78
CA TYR A 322 5.78 -2.48 12.23
C TYR A 322 4.98 -3.78 12.46
N PRO A 323 3.65 -3.68 12.61
CA PRO A 323 2.89 -2.45 12.85
C PRO A 323 2.85 -2.05 14.35
N PHE A 324 3.28 -2.91 15.26
CA PHE A 324 2.91 -2.84 16.68
C PHE A 324 3.71 -1.84 17.52
N PHE A 325 4.98 -1.65 17.22
CA PHE A 325 5.89 -0.91 18.10
C PHE A 325 6.15 0.50 17.57
N GLU A 326 6.33 1.40 18.52
CA GLU A 326 6.72 2.79 18.29
C GLU A 326 8.25 2.92 18.36
N ASP A 327 8.75 4.13 18.53
CA ASP A 327 10.18 4.41 18.67
C ASP A 327 10.61 4.44 20.13
N TRP A 328 11.31 3.39 20.56
CA TRP A 328 11.72 3.18 21.94
C TRP A 328 13.23 3.41 22.06
N GLY A 329 13.66 4.28 22.98
CA GLY A 329 15.06 4.70 23.07
C GLY A 329 16.06 3.55 23.15
N ARG A 330 15.77 2.50 23.94
CA ARG A 330 16.63 1.31 24.04
C ARG A 330 16.79 0.60 22.69
N ASP A 331 15.69 0.33 22.00
CA ASP A 331 15.68 -0.38 20.72
C ASP A 331 16.32 0.48 19.63
N THR A 332 16.06 1.80 19.61
CA THR A 332 16.73 2.76 18.73
C THR A 332 18.25 2.73 18.91
N MET A 333 18.75 2.85 20.14
CA MET A 333 20.21 2.88 20.39
C MET A 333 20.88 1.54 20.06
N THR A 334 20.15 0.44 20.21
CA THR A 334 20.64 -0.90 19.82
C THR A 334 20.70 -1.06 18.30
N ALA A 335 19.70 -0.55 17.57
CA ALA A 335 19.60 -0.67 16.13
C ALA A 335 20.47 0.34 15.36
N LEU A 336 20.74 1.52 15.94
CA LEU A 336 21.45 2.65 15.33
C LEU A 336 22.76 2.26 14.61
N PRO A 337 23.65 1.41 15.17
CA PRO A 337 24.89 1.04 14.49
C PRO A 337 24.66 0.24 13.20
N GLY A 338 23.64 -0.62 13.18
CA GLY A 338 23.30 -1.44 12.02
C GLY A 338 22.50 -0.67 10.97
N VAL A 339 21.55 0.16 11.42
CA VAL A 339 20.66 0.92 10.54
C VAL A 339 21.37 2.11 9.89
N CYS A 340 22.25 2.80 10.62
CA CYS A 340 22.86 4.05 10.16
C CYS A 340 24.38 3.99 10.01
N ILE A 341 25.13 3.55 11.02
CA ILE A 341 26.60 3.64 11.00
C ILE A 341 27.21 2.69 9.97
N SER A 342 26.80 1.42 10.01
CA SER A 342 27.32 0.39 9.09
C SER A 342 26.88 0.62 7.65
N THR A 343 25.82 1.40 7.43
CA THR A 343 25.24 1.71 6.11
C THR A 343 25.69 3.08 5.57
N GLY A 344 26.57 3.79 6.27
CA GLY A 344 27.11 5.08 5.83
C GLY A 344 26.17 6.28 6.04
N ARG A 345 25.08 6.12 6.78
CA ARG A 345 24.07 7.16 7.05
C ARG A 345 24.40 7.95 8.32
N TYR A 346 25.57 8.59 8.33
CA TYR A 346 26.07 9.28 9.53
C TYR A 346 25.22 10.49 9.94
N GLU A 347 24.66 11.21 8.96
CA GLU A 347 23.77 12.36 9.17
C GLU A 347 22.47 11.95 9.86
N ASP A 348 21.88 10.83 9.45
CA ASP A 348 20.71 10.24 10.13
C ASP A 348 21.06 9.80 11.55
N ALA A 349 22.25 9.22 11.75
CA ALA A 349 22.69 8.82 13.09
C ALA A 349 22.84 10.03 14.03
N GLU A 350 23.45 11.11 13.55
CA GLU A 350 23.55 12.37 14.30
C GLU A 350 22.17 12.94 14.63
N SER A 351 21.27 12.97 13.65
CA SER A 351 19.89 13.42 13.81
C SER A 351 19.16 12.63 14.90
N ILE A 352 19.24 11.29 14.88
CA ILE A 352 18.61 10.42 15.88
C ILE A 352 19.17 10.68 17.29
N LEU A 353 20.49 10.78 17.43
CA LEU A 353 21.11 11.05 18.73
C LEU A 353 20.68 12.40 19.29
N ARG A 354 20.59 13.44 18.45
CA ARG A 354 20.05 14.76 18.84
C ARG A 354 18.59 14.68 19.25
N THR A 355 17.77 13.94 18.51
CA THR A 355 16.36 13.71 18.82
C THR A 355 16.18 13.08 20.20
N PHE A 356 16.95 12.06 20.56
CA PHE A 356 16.82 11.40 21.85
C PHE A 356 17.51 12.13 23.01
N ALA A 357 18.48 13.00 22.74
CA ALA A 357 19.11 13.85 23.76
C ALA A 357 18.23 15.05 24.18
N ALA A 358 17.16 15.35 23.42
CA ALA A 358 16.21 16.42 23.74
C ALA A 358 15.17 16.02 24.80
N TYR A 359 15.16 14.75 25.22
CA TYR A 359 14.30 14.16 26.26
C TYR A 359 15.16 13.70 27.43
#